data_AF-A0A2V7KIP8-F1
#
_entry.id   AF-A0A2V7KIP8-F1
#
_cell.length_a   1.000
_cell.length_b   1.000
_cell.length_c   1.000
_cell.angle_alpha   90.00
_cell.angle_beta   90.00
_cell.angle_gamma   90.00
#
_symmetry.space_group_name_H-M   'P 1'
#
loop_
_entity.id
_entity.type
_entity.pdbx_description
1 polymer ?
#
loop_
_entity_poly.entity_id
_entity_poly.type
_entity_poly.pdbx_seq_one_letter_code
_entity_poly.pdbx_strand_id
1 'polypeptide(L)'
;MARMTVDDFAARLSEALGPRLATLLLYGSAARHPAEAAAAMNTLLIVRADGGSMDAGLFGKLAEPVRKWIASGHPPPLMMTDREWR
;
A
#
# COMPACT_ATOMS: atom_id res chain seq x y z
N MET A 1 -0.43 -16.58 -11.93
CA MET A 1 -0.53 -15.13 -12.21
C MET A 1 0.85 -14.53 -12.00
N ALA A 2 1.24 -13.52 -12.79
CA ALA A 2 2.48 -12.80 -12.53
C ALA A 2 2.41 -12.14 -11.15
N ARG A 3 3.48 -12.25 -10.35
CA ARG A 3 3.56 -11.65 -9.02
C ARG A 3 3.65 -10.13 -9.20
N MET A 4 2.66 -9.42 -8.67
CA MET A 4 2.61 -7.96 -8.72
C MET A 4 3.87 -7.34 -8.08
N THR A 5 4.45 -6.31 -8.66
CA THR A 5 5.61 -5.61 -8.07
C THR A 5 5.16 -4.47 -7.16
N VAL A 6 6.08 -3.92 -6.35
CA VAL A 6 5.81 -2.72 -5.54
C VAL A 6 5.51 -1.51 -6.44
N ASP A 7 6.19 -1.39 -7.58
CA ASP A 7 5.96 -0.31 -8.55
C ASP A 7 4.57 -0.42 -9.19
N ASP A 8 4.13 -1.63 -9.56
CA ASP A 8 2.76 -1.87 -10.03
C ASP A 8 1.73 -1.48 -8.97
N PHE A 9 2.05 -1.71 -7.69
CA PHE A 9 1.16 -1.39 -6.59
C PHE A 9 1.09 0.11 -6.34
N ALA A 10 2.23 0.79 -6.36
CA ALA A 10 2.31 2.24 -6.30
C ALA A 10 1.52 2.91 -7.43
N ALA A 11 1.63 2.40 -8.67
CA ALA A 11 0.89 2.93 -9.81
C ALA A 11 -0.63 2.80 -9.61
N ARG A 12 -1.12 1.61 -9.26
CA ARG A 12 -2.56 1.39 -9.02
C ARG A 12 -3.09 2.20 -7.84
N LEU A 13 -2.32 2.34 -6.77
CA LEU A 13 -2.70 3.17 -5.62
C LEU A 13 -2.75 4.65 -6.00
N SER A 14 -1.81 5.12 -6.81
CA SER A 14 -1.78 6.50 -7.32
C SER A 14 -3.00 6.80 -8.19
N GLU A 15 -3.38 5.88 -9.07
CA GLU A 15 -4.61 6.01 -9.88
C GLU A 15 -5.88 5.99 -9.01
N ALA A 16 -5.96 5.09 -8.05
CA ALA A 16 -7.17 4.91 -7.22
C ALA A 16 -7.39 6.05 -6.22
N LEU A 17 -6.30 6.56 -5.62
CA LEU A 17 -6.36 7.54 -4.53
C LEU A 17 -6.09 8.97 -4.98
N GLY A 18 -5.33 9.15 -6.06
CA GLY A 18 -4.90 10.47 -6.52
C GLY A 18 -4.27 11.29 -5.37
N PRO A 19 -4.71 12.54 -5.15
CA PRO A 19 -4.16 13.42 -4.10
C PRO A 19 -4.29 12.87 -2.67
N ARG A 20 -5.15 11.87 -2.43
CA ARG A 20 -5.24 11.24 -1.10
C ARG A 20 -4.09 10.29 -0.79
N LEU A 21 -3.32 9.84 -1.79
CA LEU A 21 -2.10 9.08 -1.53
C LEU A 21 -1.03 10.05 -1.00
N ALA A 22 -0.61 9.87 0.26
CA ALA A 22 0.48 10.65 0.81
C ALA A 22 1.82 9.98 0.53
N THR A 23 1.94 8.70 0.91
CA THR A 23 3.18 7.93 0.76
C THR A 23 2.86 6.43 0.68
N LEU A 24 3.63 5.68 -0.11
CA LEU A 24 3.78 4.23 0.02
C LEU A 24 5.23 3.93 0.40
N LEU A 25 5.43 3.20 1.49
CA LEU A 25 6.74 2.83 2.00
C LEU A 25 6.91 1.31 1.96
N LEU A 26 8.05 0.84 1.49
CA LEU A 26 8.49 -0.54 1.65
C LEU A 26 9.34 -0.65 2.92
N TYR A 27 9.07 -1.66 3.75
CA TYR A 27 9.85 -1.93 4.95
C TYR A 27 10.12 -3.44 5.12
N GLY A 28 10.87 -3.79 6.16
CA GLY A 28 11.18 -5.18 6.49
C GLY A 28 12.23 -5.80 5.57
N SER A 29 12.18 -7.13 5.41
CA SER A 29 13.25 -7.89 4.74
C SER A 29 13.44 -7.49 3.28
N ALA A 30 12.38 -7.22 2.52
CA ALA A 30 12.49 -6.80 1.13
C ALA A 30 13.13 -5.41 0.95
N ALA A 31 12.94 -4.50 1.91
CA ALA A 31 13.60 -3.19 1.88
C ALA A 31 15.12 -3.30 2.09
N ARG A 32 15.57 -4.30 2.85
CA ARG A 32 16.99 -4.50 3.16
C ARG A 32 17.70 -5.42 2.16
N HIS A 33 17.03 -6.47 1.70
CA HIS A 33 17.58 -7.51 0.82
C HIS A 33 16.59 -7.86 -0.30
N PRO A 34 16.40 -6.98 -1.31
CA PRO A 34 15.35 -7.11 -2.32
C PRO A 34 15.53 -8.30 -3.27
N ALA A 35 16.75 -8.86 -3.38
CA ALA A 35 17.06 -9.99 -4.25
C ALA A 35 16.77 -11.36 -3.61
N GLU A 36 16.46 -11.42 -2.31
CA GLU A 36 16.17 -12.70 -1.64
C GLU A 36 14.74 -13.16 -1.94
N ALA A 37 14.62 -14.37 -2.50
CA ALA A 37 13.32 -14.92 -2.90
C ALA A 37 12.31 -15.05 -1.74
N ALA A 38 12.80 -15.21 -0.50
CA ALA A 38 11.98 -15.31 0.71
C ALA A 38 11.62 -13.95 1.35
N ALA A 39 12.11 -12.84 0.79
CA ALA A 39 11.86 -11.53 1.35
C ALA A 39 10.38 -11.14 1.23
N ALA A 40 9.81 -10.66 2.35
CA ALA A 40 8.42 -10.25 2.43
C ALA A 40 8.29 -8.78 2.01
N MET A 41 7.37 -8.51 1.08
CA MET A 41 7.05 -7.17 0.60
C MET A 41 6.11 -6.46 1.59
N ASN A 42 6.63 -6.06 2.74
CA ASN A 42 5.83 -5.37 3.74
C ASN A 42 5.70 -3.89 3.39
N THR A 43 4.47 -3.40 3.29
CA THR A 43 4.22 -2.01 2.88
C THR A 43 3.44 -1.24 3.95
N LEU A 44 3.81 0.02 4.15
CA LEU A 44 3.05 1.01 4.92
C LEU A 44 2.47 2.04 3.95
N LEU A 45 1.15 2.10 3.91
CA LEU A 45 0.38 3.05 3.11
C LEU A 45 -0.07 4.21 4.00
N ILE A 46 0.40 5.40 3.68
CA ILE A 46 0.03 6.65 4.35
C ILE A 46 -0.92 7.41 3.42
N VAL A 47 -2.10 7.76 3.95
CA VAL A 47 -3.12 8.53 3.22
C VAL A 47 -3.33 9.89 3.86
N ARG A 48 -3.72 10.89 3.06
CA ARG A 48 -4.11 12.20 3.57
C ARG A 48 -5.40 12.07 4.37
N ALA A 49 -5.39 12.53 5.61
CA ALA A 49 -6.60 12.65 6.41
C ALA A 49 -7.54 13.69 5.77
N ASP A 50 -8.79 13.31 5.52
CA ASP A 50 -9.88 14.22 5.19
C ASP A 50 -10.85 14.22 6.37
N GLY A 51 -10.94 15.33 7.10
CA GLY A 51 -11.69 15.39 8.36
C GLY A 51 -11.13 14.52 9.50
N GLY A 52 -9.97 13.89 9.33
CA GLY A 52 -9.25 13.18 10.40
C GLY A 52 -9.46 11.66 10.46
N SER A 53 -10.17 11.03 9.53
CA SER A 53 -10.46 9.58 9.60
C SER A 53 -10.23 8.84 8.28
N MET A 54 -10.00 7.53 8.39
CA MET A 54 -10.17 6.60 7.27
C MET A 54 -11.67 6.38 7.04
N ASP A 55 -12.20 6.92 5.95
CA ASP A 55 -13.62 6.83 5.61
C ASP A 55 -13.95 5.64 4.68
N ALA A 56 -15.23 5.32 4.54
CA ALA A 56 -15.70 4.23 3.68
C ALA A 56 -15.39 4.47 2.18
N GLY A 57 -15.34 5.72 1.74
CA GLY A 57 -15.01 6.08 0.35
C GLY A 57 -13.55 5.74 0.01
N LEU A 58 -12.64 5.96 0.96
CA LEU A 58 -11.25 5.54 0.86
C LEU A 58 -11.14 4.01 0.74
N PHE A 59 -11.80 3.27 1.63
CA PHE A 59 -11.78 1.81 1.57
C PHE A 59 -12.38 1.27 0.27
N GLY A 60 -13.43 1.90 -0.26
CA GLY A 60 -14.01 1.56 -1.56
C GLY A 60 -12.99 1.68 -2.70
N LYS A 61 -12.19 2.76 -2.72
CA LYS A 61 -11.12 2.98 -3.71
C LYS A 61 -9.95 2.01 -3.54
N LEU A 62 -9.62 1.65 -2.31
CA LEU A 62 -8.50 0.74 -1.99
C LEU A 62 -8.82 -0.74 -2.22
N ALA A 63 -10.10 -1.11 -2.21
CA ALA A 63 -10.50 -2.51 -2.19
C ALA A 63 -9.90 -3.32 -3.36
N GLU A 64 -9.92 -2.78 -4.58
CA GLU A 64 -9.39 -3.46 -5.75
C GLU A 64 -7.86 -3.63 -5.71
N PRO A 65 -7.05 -2.56 -5.57
CA PRO A 65 -5.60 -2.70 -5.60
C PRO A 65 -5.08 -3.55 -4.43
N VAL A 66 -5.66 -3.41 -3.24
CA VAL A 66 -5.27 -4.21 -2.07
C VAL A 66 -5.64 -5.69 -2.25
N ARG A 67 -6.82 -6.01 -2.81
CA ARG A 67 -7.17 -7.41 -3.11
C ARG A 67 -6.20 -8.04 -4.10
N LYS A 68 -5.81 -7.33 -5.15
CA LYS A 68 -4.83 -7.83 -6.13
C LYS A 68 -3.44 -8.01 -5.55
N TRP A 69 -3.03 -7.11 -4.66
CA TRP A 69 -1.78 -7.21 -3.92
C TRP A 69 -1.73 -8.49 -3.07
N ILE A 70 -2.77 -8.73 -2.26
CA ILE A 70 -2.89 -9.92 -1.42
C ILE A 70 -2.99 -11.19 -2.27
N ALA A 71 -3.78 -11.17 -3.34
CA ALA A 71 -3.90 -12.30 -4.27
C ALA A 71 -2.57 -12.63 -4.99
N SER A 72 -1.63 -11.70 -5.03
CA SER A 72 -0.27 -11.91 -5.55
C SER A 72 0.68 -12.51 -4.52
N GLY A 73 0.18 -12.88 -3.33
CA GLY A 73 0.94 -13.54 -2.26
C GLY A 73 1.71 -12.59 -1.36
N HIS A 74 1.42 -11.29 -1.40
CA HIS A 74 2.07 -10.32 -0.53
C HIS A 74 1.27 -10.07 0.75
N PRO A 75 1.94 -9.69 1.86
CA PRO A 75 1.25 -9.30 3.09
C PRO A 75 0.31 -8.09 2.86
N PRO A 76 -0.84 -8.02 3.55
CA PRO A 76 -1.69 -6.83 3.52
C PRO A 76 -0.91 -5.58 3.95
N PRO A 77 -1.13 -4.41 3.29
CA PRO A 77 -0.50 -3.17 3.72
C PRO A 77 -0.98 -2.76 5.11
N LEU A 78 -0.05 -2.27 5.94
CA LEU A 78 -0.44 -1.45 7.08
C LEU A 78 -0.92 -0.11 6.56
N MET A 79 -1.98 0.43 7.16
CA MET A 79 -2.61 1.67 6.72
C MET A 79 -2.74 2.62 7.89
N MET A 80 -2.40 3.89 7.66
CA MET A 80 -2.63 4.98 8.60
C MET A 80 -2.75 6.30 7.84
N THR A 81 -3.30 7.29 8.51
CA THR A 81 -3.34 8.67 8.04
C THR A 81 -2.00 9.37 8.25
N ASP A 82 -1.76 10.42 7.48
CA ASP A 82 -0.62 11.32 7.70
C ASP A 82 -0.65 12.05 9.05
N ARG A 83 -1.82 12.10 9.70
CA ARG A 83 -1.98 12.59 11.07
C ARG A 83 -1.51 11.57 12.12
N GLU A 84 -1.78 10.29 11.93
CA GLU A 84 -1.33 9.22 12.83
C GLU A 84 0.17 8.93 12.73
N TRP A 85 0.77 9.26 11.58
CA TRP A 85 2.22 9.14 11.36
C TRP A 85 3.06 10.18 12.11
N ARG A 86 2.48 11.36 12.38
CA ARG A 86 3.16 12.47 13.07
C ARG A 86 3.10 12.31 14.58
#